data_AF-C1B5J3-F1
#
_entry.id   AF-C1B5J3-F1
#
_cell.length_a   1.000
_cell.length_b   1.000
_cell.length_c   1.000
_cell.angle_alpha   90.00
_cell.angle_beta   90.00
_cell.angle_gamma   90.00
#
_symmetry.space_group_name_H-M   'P 1'
#
loop_
_entity.id
_entity.type
_entity.pdbx_description
1 polymer ?
#
loop_
_entity_poly.entity_id
_entity_poly.type
_entity_poly.pdbx_seq_one_letter_code
_entity_poly.pdbx_strand_id
1 'polypeptide(L)' 'MLGQLIALYEHQVFTEGVLSNINSFDQWGVELGKTQALQLYRAVGGHGIVEGVDGSTESIVQWYRAIRDGLPRT' A
#
# COMPACT_ATOMS: atom_id res chain seq x y z
N MET A 1 -22.66 23.66 12.20
CA MET A 1 -22.69 23.57 10.72
C MET A 1 -21.72 22.52 10.18
N LEU A 2 -20.42 22.52 10.52
CA LEU A 2 -19.47 21.52 9.99
C LEU A 2 -19.89 20.06 10.26
N GLY A 3 -20.27 19.72 11.50
CA GLY A 3 -20.68 18.34 11.82
C GLY A 3 -21.90 17.86 11.03
N GLN A 4 -22.83 18.76 10.68
CA GLN A 4 -23.98 18.42 9.83
C GLN A 4 -23.54 18.14 8.39
N LEU A 5 -22.55 18.87 7.89
CA LEU A 5 -21.99 18.63 6.56
C LEU A 5 -21.23 17.30 6.51
N ILE A 6 -20.44 16.97 7.54
CA ILE A 6 -19.75 15.67 7.63
C ILE A 6 -20.78 14.53 7.68
N ALA A 7 -21.77 14.64 8.57
CA ALA A 7 -22.82 13.62 8.71
C ALA A 7 -23.62 13.42 7.41
N LEU A 8 -23.86 14.49 6.64
CA LEU A 8 -24.50 14.40 5.33
C LEU A 8 -23.70 13.51 4.37
N TYR A 9 -22.38 13.72 4.28
CA TYR A 9 -21.51 12.90 3.42
C TYR A 9 -21.35 11.46 3.92
N GLU A 10 -21.31 11.23 5.24
CA GLU A 10 -21.30 9.88 5.81
C GLU A 10 -22.54 9.08 5.39
N HIS A 11 -23.73 9.70 5.47
CA HIS A 11 -24.98 9.06 5.05
C HIS A 11 -25.08 8.89 3.53
N GLN A 12 -24.53 9.83 2.76
CA GLN A 12 -24.45 9.71 1.31
C GLN A 12 -23.63 8.46 0.92
N VAL A 13 -22.41 8.34 1.44
CA VAL A 13 -21.52 7.19 1.16
C VAL A 13 -22.17 5.88 1.62
N PHE A 14 -22.81 5.86 2.80
CA PHE A 14 -23.55 4.69 3.27
C PHE A 14 -24.68 4.28 2.30
N THR A 15 -25.47 5.24 1.82
CA THR A 15 -26.58 4.97 0.91
C THR A 15 -26.08 4.42 -0.42
N GLU A 16 -25.00 4.99 -0.97
CA GLU A 16 -24.34 4.50 -2.18
C GLU A 16 -23.81 3.07 -2.01
N GLY A 17 -23.26 2.74 -0.84
CA GLY A 17 -22.79 1.40 -0.52
C GLY A 17 -23.92 0.37 -0.42
N VAL A 18 -25.04 0.72 0.20
CA VAL A 18 -26.25 -0.13 0.26
C VAL A 18 -26.79 -0.41 -1.14
N LEU A 19 -26.91 0.62 -1.99
CA LEU A 19 -27.37 0.47 -3.38
C LEU A 19 -26.43 -0.43 -4.20
N SER A 20 -25.13 -0.32 -3.96
CA SER A 20 -24.11 -1.11 -4.65
C SER A 20 -23.94 -2.53 -4.09
N ASN A 21 -24.68 -2.88 -3.02
CA ASN A 21 -24.54 -4.14 -2.29
C ASN A 21 -23.10 -4.44 -1.85
N ILE A 22 -22.39 -3.41 -1.38
CA ILE A 22 -21.04 -3.50 -0.81
C ILE A 22 -21.03 -3.06 0.65
N ASN A 23 -20.08 -3.56 1.42
CA ASN A 23 -19.92 -3.16 2.81
C ASN A 23 -19.12 -1.85 2.91
N SER A 24 -19.77 -0.75 3.32
CA SER A 24 -19.13 0.56 3.48
C SER A 24 -18.17 0.66 4.67
N PHE A 25 -18.16 -0.35 5.54
CA PHE A 25 -17.45 -0.32 6.83
C PHE A 25 -16.29 -1.31 6.90
N ASP A 26 -16.01 -2.08 5.84
CA ASP A 26 -14.81 -2.90 5.77
C ASP A 26 -13.69 -2.27 4.93
N GLN A 27 -12.51 -2.87 5.05
CA GLN A 27 -11.28 -2.35 4.46
C GLN A 27 -10.29 -3.47 4.13
N TRP A 28 -10.78 -4.62 3.65
CA TRP A 28 -9.92 -5.78 3.36
C TRP A 28 -8.78 -5.47 2.37
N GLY A 29 -8.99 -4.52 1.46
CA GLY A 29 -8.02 -4.14 0.44
C GLY A 29 -6.67 -3.63 0.96
N VAL A 30 -6.55 -3.27 2.25
CA VAL A 30 -5.30 -2.78 2.82
C VAL A 30 -4.34 -3.90 3.25
N GLU A 31 -4.84 -5.11 3.47
CA GLU A 31 -4.09 -6.17 4.15
C GLU A 31 -2.97 -6.77 3.29
N LEU A 32 -3.19 -6.89 1.98
CA LEU A 32 -2.15 -7.38 1.07
C LEU A 32 -0.95 -6.42 1.04
N GLY A 33 -1.20 -5.12 0.91
CA GLY A 33 -0.15 -4.10 0.91
C GLY A 33 0.63 -4.06 2.22
N LYS A 34 -0.04 -4.15 3.37
CA LYS A 34 0.62 -4.26 4.68
C LYS A 34 1.53 -5.50 4.76
N THR A 35 1.04 -6.65 4.30
CA THR A 35 1.78 -7.91 4.32
C THR A 35 3.02 -7.85 3.41
N GLN A 36 2.85 -7.36 2.19
CA GLN A 36 3.95 -7.20 1.22
C GLN A 36 4.99 -6.19 1.70
N ALA A 37 4.57 -5.07 2.29
CA ALA A 37 5.49 -4.08 2.86
C ALA A 37 6.34 -4.68 3.98
N LEU A 38 5.75 -5.51 4.86
CA LEU A 38 6.47 -6.21 5.92
C LEU A 38 7.49 -7.22 5.35
N GLN A 39 7.12 -7.95 4.29
CA GLN A 39 8.03 -8.88 3.61
C GLN A 39 9.22 -8.13 2.96
N LEU A 40 8.93 -7.00 2.29
CA LEU A 40 9.92 -6.18 1.61
C LEU A 40 10.80 -5.37 2.58
N TYR A 41 10.37 -5.14 3.81
CA TYR A 41 11.07 -4.30 4.78
C TYR A 41 12.55 -4.69 4.95
N ARG A 42 12.84 -5.99 5.08
CA ARG A 42 14.24 -6.49 5.21
C ARG A 42 15.03 -6.37 3.90
N ALA A 43 14.37 -6.63 2.78
CA ALA A 43 14.95 -6.48 1.46
C ALA A 43 15.35 -5.02 1.22
N VAL A 44 14.48 -4.04 1.46
CA VAL A 44 14.83 -2.63 1.32
C VAL A 44 15.92 -2.20 2.32
N GLY A 45 15.94 -2.77 3.52
CA GLY A 45 16.97 -2.55 4.54
C GLY A 45 18.38 -3.01 4.19
N GLY A 46 18.57 -3.82 3.13
CA GLY A 46 19.89 -4.33 2.73
C GLY A 46 20.27 -5.65 3.41
N HIS A 47 19.33 -6.29 4.11
CA HIS A 47 19.55 -7.59 4.75
C HIS A 47 18.74 -8.67 4.01
N GLY A 48 19.38 -9.35 3.05
CA GLY A 48 18.83 -10.56 2.39
C GLY A 48 18.62 -10.46 0.88
N ILE A 49 18.44 -11.64 0.26
CA ILE A 49 18.04 -11.82 -1.14
C ILE A 49 16.52 -11.61 -1.23
N VAL A 50 16.06 -10.97 -2.31
CA VAL A 50 14.63 -10.72 -2.54
C VAL A 50 14.00 -11.98 -3.14
N GLU A 51 13.74 -12.99 -2.31
CA GLU A 51 13.12 -14.25 -2.76
C GLU A 51 11.60 -14.11 -2.83
N GLY A 52 10.99 -14.72 -3.86
CA GLY A 52 9.52 -14.80 -3.99
C GLY A 52 8.83 -13.52 -4.47
N VAL A 53 9.58 -12.52 -4.95
CA VAL A 53 9.02 -11.34 -5.62
C VAL A 53 9.13 -11.45 -7.14
N ASP A 54 8.34 -10.68 -7.86
CA ASP A 54 8.47 -10.56 -9.31
C ASP A 54 9.70 -9.73 -9.72
N GLY A 55 10.12 -9.87 -10.98
CA GLY A 55 11.32 -9.21 -11.50
C GLY A 55 11.27 -7.68 -11.51
N SER A 56 10.07 -7.06 -11.58
CA SER A 56 9.94 -5.60 -11.47
C SER A 56 10.28 -5.16 -10.04
N THR A 57 9.67 -5.79 -9.04
CA THR A 57 9.94 -5.53 -7.62
C THR A 57 11.41 -5.75 -7.27
N GLU A 58 12.02 -6.84 -7.76
CA GLU A 58 13.44 -7.10 -7.55
C GLU A 58 14.33 -5.98 -8.13
N SER A 59 14.09 -5.60 -9.39
CA SER A 59 14.89 -4.56 -10.06
C SER A 59 14.85 -3.21 -9.34
N ILE A 60 13.68 -2.83 -8.81
CA ILE A 60 13.50 -1.57 -8.07
C ILE A 60 14.20 -1.63 -6.72
N VAL A 61 14.16 -2.76 -6.01
CA VAL A 61 14.88 -2.92 -4.73
C VAL A 61 16.39 -2.83 -4.95
N GLN A 62 16.92 -3.47 -5.99
CA GLN A 62 18.35 -3.39 -6.34
C GLN A 62 18.76 -1.96 -6.70
N TRP A 63 17.98 -1.29 -7.54
CA TRP A 63 18.19 0.11 -7.90
C TRP A 63 18.17 1.05 -6.68
N TYR A 64 17.20 0.88 -5.79
CA TYR A 64 17.09 1.67 -4.56
C TYR A 64 18.31 1.49 -3.66
N ARG A 65 18.76 0.25 -3.43
CA ARG A 65 19.96 -0.06 -2.64
C ARG A 65 21.21 0.60 -3.24
N ALA A 66 21.40 0.52 -4.56
CA ALA A 66 22.54 1.14 -5.23
C ALA A 66 22.58 2.67 -5.02
N ILE A 67 21.43 3.34 -5.10
CA ILE A 67 21.34 4.79 -4.84
C ILE A 67 21.62 5.10 -3.37
N ARG A 68 21.02 4.35 -2.45
CA ARG A 68 21.18 4.54 -1.00
C ARG A 68 22.64 4.39 -0.58
N ASP A 69 23.33 3.41 -1.15
CA ASP A 69 24.72 3.07 -0.81
C ASP A 69 25.74 3.91 -1.60
N GLY A 70 25.27 4.87 -2.42
CA GLY A 70 26.12 5.86 -3.10
C GLY A 70 26.85 5.37 -4.36
N LEU A 71 26.40 4.27 -4.98
CA LEU A 71 27.02 3.78 -6.22
C LEU A 71 26.74 4.76 -7.39
N PRO A 72 27.75 5.07 -8.23
CA PRO A 72 27.59 6.01 -9.34
C PRO A 72 26.61 5.48 -10.38
N ARG A 73 25.74 6.37 -10.87
CA ARG A 73 24.81 6.07 -11.97
C ARG A 73 25.60 5.97 -13.28
N THR A 74 25.89 4.75 -13.71
CA THR A 74 26.26 4.46 -15.12
C THR A 74 25.01 4.22 -15.93
#